data_AF-A0A3D0H445-F1
#
_entry.id   AF-A0A3D0H445-F1
#
_cell.length_a   1.000
_cell.length_b   1.000
_cell.length_c   1.000
_cell.angle_alpha   90.00
_cell.angle_beta   90.00
_cell.angle_gamma   90.00
#
_symmetry.space_group_name_H-M   'P 1'
#
loop_
_entity.id
_entity.type
_entity.pdbx_description
1 polymer ?
#
loop_
_entity_poly.entity_id
_entity_poly.type
_entity_poly.pdbx_seq_one_letter_code
_entity_poly.pdbx_strand_id
1 'polypeptide(L)'
;MIHDPKPPIEPLSLDGLRTTCLASRPSKVNAAGFATPWRPGLGFRDFLSSLPSCLAADHLRQGIHAIARAIRQGRSVLMGMGAHVIKVGLNP
;
A
#
# COMPACT_ATOMS: atom_id res chain seq x y z
N MET A 1 -35.75 14.14 27.24
CA MET A 1 -34.72 15.05 26.71
C MET A 1 -35.06 15.31 25.26
N ILE A 2 -35.44 16.53 24.93
CA ILE A 2 -35.73 16.97 23.56
C ILE A 2 -34.38 17.24 22.92
N HIS A 3 -34.06 16.57 21.81
CA HIS A 3 -32.87 16.89 21.03
C HIS A 3 -33.14 18.18 20.27
N ASP A 4 -32.40 19.25 20.59
CA ASP A 4 -32.40 20.46 19.77
C ASP A 4 -31.87 20.15 18.37
N PRO A 5 -32.53 20.63 17.30
CA PRO A 5 -32.03 20.44 15.94
C PRO A 5 -30.71 21.19 15.77
N LYS A 6 -29.70 20.48 15.24
CA LYS A 6 -28.41 21.07 14.88
C LYS A 6 -28.64 22.22 13.89
N PRO A 7 -28.09 23.43 14.13
CA PRO A 7 -28.27 24.55 13.21
C PRO A 7 -27.70 24.20 11.82
N PRO A 8 -28.32 24.71 10.75
CA PRO A 8 -27.82 24.50 9.40
C PRO A 8 -26.40 25.07 9.27
N ILE A 9 -25.51 24.29 8.65
CA ILE A 9 -24.12 24.71 8.42
C ILE A 9 -24.12 25.62 7.20
N GLU A 10 -23.68 26.87 7.37
CA GLU A 10 -23.49 27.79 6.25
C GLU A 10 -22.38 27.29 5.31
N PRO A 11 -22.57 27.34 3.98
CA PRO A 11 -21.54 26.98 3.02
C PRO A 11 -20.28 27.83 3.18
N LEU A 12 -19.11 27.19 3.06
CA LEU A 12 -17.84 27.90 3.06
C LEU A 12 -17.75 28.83 1.82
N SER A 13 -17.34 30.08 2.02
CA SER A 13 -17.01 30.96 0.88
C SER A 13 -15.80 30.40 0.11
N LEU A 14 -15.89 30.43 -1.21
CA LEU A 14 -14.84 30.01 -2.13
C LEU A 14 -14.02 31.21 -2.66
N ASP A 15 -14.29 32.41 -2.16
CA ASP A 15 -13.61 33.63 -2.59
C ASP A 15 -12.11 33.56 -2.28
N GLY A 16 -11.28 33.90 -3.27
CA GLY A 16 -9.82 33.88 -3.14
C GLY A 16 -9.17 32.51 -3.32
N LEU A 17 -9.93 31.45 -3.64
CA LEU A 17 -9.34 30.15 -3.97
C LEU A 17 -8.43 30.25 -5.21
N ARG A 18 -7.24 29.68 -5.09
CA ARG A 18 -6.34 29.43 -6.22
C ARG A 18 -6.45 27.97 -6.62
N THR A 19 -6.92 27.72 -7.82
CA THR A 19 -7.00 26.37 -8.37
C THR A 19 -5.71 26.03 -9.10
N THR A 20 -5.40 24.73 -9.18
CA THR A 20 -4.31 24.19 -10.01
C THR A 20 -4.85 23.06 -10.87
N CYS A 21 -4.29 22.90 -12.06
CA CYS A 21 -4.69 21.82 -12.94
C CYS A 21 -4.24 20.47 -12.36
N LEU A 22 -5.19 19.58 -12.12
CA LEU A 22 -4.89 18.24 -11.61
C LEU A 22 -4.03 17.43 -12.59
N ALA A 23 -4.23 17.62 -13.91
CA ALA A 23 -3.50 16.90 -14.93
C ALA A 23 -2.01 17.29 -15.00
N SER A 24 -1.65 18.53 -14.65
CA SER A 24 -0.26 18.98 -14.62
C SER A 24 0.44 18.70 -13.29
N ARG A 25 -0.27 18.17 -12.29
CA ARG A 25 0.28 17.93 -10.97
C ARG A 25 1.18 16.69 -11.00
N PRO A 26 2.47 16.79 -10.63
CA PRO A 26 3.32 15.62 -10.48
C PRO A 26 2.72 14.69 -9.42
N SER A 27 2.46 13.45 -9.80
CA SER A 27 1.84 12.44 -8.96
C SER A 27 2.82 11.29 -8.75
N LYS A 28 2.95 10.84 -7.49
CA LYS A 28 3.84 9.74 -7.11
C LYS A 28 3.41 8.38 -7.69
N VAL A 29 2.13 8.26 -8.06
CA VAL A 29 1.52 7.04 -8.61
C VAL A 29 0.66 7.43 -9.81
N ASN A 30 0.71 6.61 -10.86
CA ASN A 30 -0.14 6.69 -12.05
C ASN A 30 -1.09 5.48 -12.06
N ALA A 31 -2.30 5.63 -12.58
CA ALA A 31 -3.28 4.56 -12.75
C ALA A 31 -2.73 3.37 -13.54
N ALA A 32 -1.86 3.62 -14.52
CA ALA A 32 -1.17 2.56 -15.27
C ALA A 32 -0.27 1.66 -14.39
N GLY A 33 0.15 2.13 -13.21
CA GLY A 33 0.96 1.39 -12.24
C GLY A 33 0.15 0.75 -11.12
N PHE A 34 -1.19 0.74 -11.21
CA PHE A 34 -2.03 0.10 -10.20
C PHE A 34 -1.93 -1.43 -10.26
N ALA A 35 -2.33 -2.05 -9.15
CA ALA A 35 -2.46 -3.50 -9.07
C ALA A 35 -3.50 -4.03 -10.06
N THR A 36 -3.32 -5.26 -10.54
CA THR A 36 -4.40 -5.95 -11.25
C THR A 36 -5.43 -6.48 -10.25
N PRO A 37 -6.75 -6.31 -10.49
CA PRO A 37 -7.77 -6.86 -9.61
C PRO A 37 -7.64 -8.37 -9.39
N TRP A 38 -7.90 -8.81 -8.16
CA TRP A 38 -7.90 -10.23 -7.81
C TRP A 38 -9.00 -10.99 -8.56
N ARG A 39 -8.72 -12.25 -8.93
CA ARG A 39 -9.68 -13.16 -9.55
C ARG A 39 -9.80 -14.43 -8.72
N PRO A 40 -11.03 -14.91 -8.42
CA PRO A 40 -11.23 -16.20 -7.76
C PRO A 40 -10.56 -17.34 -8.54
N GLY A 41 -10.02 -18.32 -7.82
CA GLY A 41 -9.33 -19.48 -8.40
C GLY A 41 -7.84 -19.28 -8.66
N LEU A 42 -7.30 -18.07 -8.46
CA LEU A 42 -5.87 -17.81 -8.53
C LEU A 42 -5.14 -18.21 -7.24
N GLY A 43 -3.82 -18.41 -7.34
CA GLY A 43 -2.96 -18.76 -6.21
C GLY A 43 -2.25 -17.56 -5.59
N PHE A 44 -1.55 -17.80 -4.48
CA PHE A 44 -0.80 -16.75 -3.79
C PHE A 44 0.33 -16.13 -4.63
N ARG A 45 0.92 -16.91 -5.55
CA ARG A 45 1.90 -16.39 -6.53
C ARG A 45 1.29 -15.30 -7.41
N ASP A 46 0.05 -15.51 -7.86
CA ASP A 46 -0.65 -14.56 -8.72
C ASP A 46 -1.00 -13.29 -7.94
N PHE A 47 -1.34 -13.43 -6.65
CA PHE A 47 -1.50 -12.29 -5.76
C PHE A 47 -0.21 -11.47 -5.62
N LEU A 48 0.94 -12.11 -5.37
CA LEU A 48 2.21 -11.38 -5.31
C LEU A 48 2.56 -10.72 -6.63
N SER A 49 2.21 -11.35 -7.75
CA SER A 49 2.44 -10.83 -9.11
C SER A 49 1.51 -9.68 -9.47
N SER A 50 0.32 -9.60 -8.85
CA SER A 50 -0.64 -8.52 -9.08
C SER A 50 -0.29 -7.22 -8.34
N LEU A 51 0.61 -7.28 -7.35
CA LEU A 51 1.01 -6.11 -6.57
C LEU A 51 1.67 -5.03 -7.45
N PRO A 52 1.39 -3.73 -7.20
CA PRO A 52 1.93 -2.65 -8.00
C PRO A 52 3.44 -2.50 -7.79
N SER A 53 4.15 -1.98 -8.79
CA SER A 53 5.58 -1.68 -8.70
C SER A 53 5.81 -0.25 -8.17
N CYS A 54 5.18 0.08 -7.04
CA CYS A 54 5.40 1.37 -6.38
C CYS A 54 5.21 1.27 -4.85
N LEU A 55 5.79 2.22 -4.11
CA LEU A 55 5.62 2.35 -2.65
C LEU A 55 6.02 1.06 -1.91
N ALA A 56 5.29 0.70 -0.84
CA ALA A 56 5.59 -0.47 -0.01
C ALA A 56 5.51 -1.79 -0.79
N ALA A 57 4.69 -1.88 -1.83
CA ALA A 57 4.60 -3.07 -2.67
C ALA A 57 5.92 -3.31 -3.43
N ASP A 58 6.56 -2.25 -3.92
CA ASP A 58 7.87 -2.35 -4.55
C ASP A 58 8.96 -2.77 -3.55
N HIS A 59 8.97 -2.17 -2.35
CA HIS A 59 9.89 -2.58 -1.29
C HIS A 59 9.74 -4.06 -0.91
N LEU A 60 8.49 -4.54 -0.81
CA LEU A 60 8.20 -5.96 -0.54
C LEU A 60 8.74 -6.85 -1.65
N ARG A 61 8.48 -6.52 -2.93
CA ARG A 61 8.98 -7.28 -4.08
C ARG A 61 10.51 -7.33 -4.10
N GLN A 62 11.17 -6.21 -3.86
CA GLN A 62 12.62 -6.13 -3.78
C GLN A 62 13.18 -7.02 -2.66
N GLY A 63 12.58 -6.97 -1.47
CA GLY A 63 12.97 -7.82 -0.33
C GLY A 63 12.82 -9.32 -0.63
N ILE A 64 11.67 -9.73 -1.19
CA ILE A 64 11.42 -11.11 -1.62
C ILE A 64 12.48 -11.56 -2.62
N HIS A 65 12.75 -10.75 -3.66
CA HIS A 65 13.73 -11.09 -4.69
C HIS A 65 15.15 -11.19 -4.14
N ALA A 66 15.55 -10.29 -3.24
CA ALA A 66 16.87 -10.30 -2.62
C ALA A 66 17.08 -11.56 -1.77
N ILE A 67 16.12 -11.88 -0.89
CA ILE A 67 16.17 -13.06 -0.02
C ILE A 67 16.17 -14.35 -0.86
N ALA A 68 15.24 -14.47 -1.80
CA ALA A 68 15.15 -15.65 -2.66
C ALA A 68 16.39 -15.84 -3.54
N ARG A 69 17.02 -14.76 -4.00
CA ARG A 69 18.28 -14.82 -4.75
C ARG A 69 19.42 -15.28 -3.85
N ALA A 70 19.57 -14.72 -2.65
CA ALA A 70 20.61 -15.10 -1.71
C ALA A 70 20.56 -16.60 -1.39
N ILE A 71 19.37 -17.11 -1.03
CA ILE A 71 19.17 -18.53 -0.71
C ILE A 71 19.52 -19.43 -1.90
N ARG A 72 19.03 -19.10 -3.11
CA ARG A 72 19.33 -19.88 -4.33
C ARG A 72 20.81 -19.89 -4.70
N GLN A 73 21.57 -18.90 -4.24
CA GLN A 73 23.02 -18.82 -4.44
C GLN A 73 23.82 -19.47 -3.29
N GLY A 74 23.15 -20.18 -2.36
CA GLY A 74 23.81 -20.80 -1.21
C GLY A 74 24.33 -19.78 -0.18
N ARG A 75 23.79 -18.56 -0.16
CA ARG A 75 24.19 -17.52 0.80
C ARG A 75 23.26 -17.53 2.02
N SER A 76 23.84 -17.32 3.20
CA SER A 76 23.10 -17.17 4.44
C SER A 76 22.31 -15.86 4.47
N VAL A 77 21.10 -15.91 5.05
CA VAL A 77 20.25 -14.75 5.32
C VAL A 77 20.02 -14.68 6.82
N LEU A 78 20.47 -13.58 7.45
CA LEU A 78 20.21 -13.30 8.86
C LEU A 78 19.02 -12.35 8.99
N MET A 79 18.01 -12.74 9.77
CA MET A 79 16.81 -11.95 10.00
C MET A 79 16.76 -11.50 11.46
N GLY A 80 16.86 -10.20 11.70
CA GLY A 80 16.69 -9.59 13.02
C GLY A 80 15.26 -9.08 13.19
N MET A 81 14.53 -9.60 14.18
CA MET A 81 13.15 -9.21 14.47
C MET A 81 12.92 -9.13 15.98
N GLY A 82 12.03 -8.24 16.41
CA GLY A 82 11.60 -8.17 17.81
C GLY A 82 10.62 -9.29 18.16
N ALA A 83 10.45 -9.55 19.47
CA ALA A 83 9.55 -10.58 20.00
C ALA A 83 8.07 -10.43 19.57
N HIS A 84 7.67 -9.24 19.09
CA HIS A 84 6.32 -9.00 18.59
C HIS A 84 5.93 -9.93 17.42
N VAL A 85 6.88 -10.22 16.52
CA VAL A 85 6.63 -11.07 15.35
C VAL A 85 6.27 -12.49 15.77
N ILE A 86 6.94 -13.02 16.79
CA ILE A 86 6.68 -14.36 17.34
C ILE A 86 5.28 -14.41 17.99
N LYS A 87 4.94 -13.40 18.81
CA LYS A 87 3.67 -13.34 19.55
C LYS A 87 2.44 -13.34 18.63
N VAL A 88 2.53 -12.76 17.44
CA VAL A 88 1.39 -12.66 16.50
C VAL A 88 1.22 -13.90 15.61
N GLY A 89 1.89 -15.01 15.93
CA GLY A 89 1.70 -16.30 15.25
C GLY A 89 2.62 -16.52 14.04
N LEU A 90 3.75 -15.81 13.97
CA LEU A 90 4.77 -16.00 12.93
C LEU A 90 5.97 -16.85 13.42
N ASN A 91 5.77 -17.65 14.46
CA ASN A 91 6.67 -18.74 14.83
C ASN A 91 6.38 -19.96 13.92
N PRO A 92 7.40 -20.74 13.48
CA PRO A 92 7.17 -22.00 12.77
C PRO A 92 6.38 -23.01 13.61
#